data_AF-A0A7X9J6N5-F1
#
_entry.id   AF-A0A7X9J6N5-F1
#
_cell.length_a   1.000
_cell.length_b   1.000
_cell.length_c   1.000
_cell.angle_alpha   90.00
_cell.angle_beta   90.00
_cell.angle_gamma   90.00
#
_symmetry.space_group_name_H-M   'P 1'
#
loop_
_entity.id
_entity.type
_entity.pdbx_description
1 polymer ?
#
loop_
_entity_poly.entity_id
_entity_poly.type
_entity_poly.pdbx_seq_one_letter_code
_entity_poly.pdbx_strand_id
1 'polypeptide(L)'
;MKTAEEQLQRLKIWERIIGFYISVILLFCAAIILFHPPLSLTITEKNGTVVSTNTIESSNAHEQIMTSSNQSTVIIILLVASCIFMFYSIHGLRFTKVSINKDGVSAECNVSHNSSKEPASGKQENEYQNKTFFERKILNTLWRYQQRYTSPDEHWTFTLYNSHPEYANFQWAITKLIESKLVYFDRSTEQYSLTYDGIEFMEKAKAEPAEEGEFYPFIVKGYR
;
A
#
# COMPACT_ATOMS: atom_id res chain seq x y z
N MET A 1 -14.22 -15.24 -24.39
CA MET A 1 -15.30 -14.31 -24.02
C MET A 1 -14.93 -13.64 -22.68
N LYS A 2 -13.95 -12.73 -22.70
CA LYS A 2 -13.34 -12.07 -21.52
C LYS A 2 -13.74 -10.59 -21.40
N THR A 3 -15.01 -10.26 -21.64
CA THR A 3 -15.37 -8.90 -22.07
C THR A 3 -16.03 -8.01 -21.01
N ALA A 4 -16.53 -8.54 -19.90
CA ALA A 4 -17.23 -7.72 -18.89
C ALA A 4 -16.38 -7.41 -17.64
N GLU A 5 -15.70 -8.41 -17.08
CA GLU A 5 -14.91 -8.24 -15.86
C GLU A 5 -13.65 -7.38 -16.09
N GLU A 6 -12.99 -7.52 -17.24
CA GLU A 6 -11.84 -6.69 -17.60
C GLU A 6 -12.24 -5.22 -17.79
N GLN A 7 -13.44 -4.96 -18.32
CA GLN A 7 -13.96 -3.59 -18.48
C GLN A 7 -14.28 -2.96 -17.11
N LEU A 8 -14.85 -3.74 -16.18
CA LEU A 8 -15.13 -3.29 -14.83
C LEU A 8 -13.85 -2.96 -14.04
N GLN A 9 -12.80 -3.75 -14.20
CA GLN A 9 -11.50 -3.48 -13.57
C GLN A 9 -10.85 -2.21 -14.16
N ARG A 10 -10.92 -2.02 -15.47
CA ARG A 10 -10.43 -0.79 -16.12
C ARG A 10 -11.19 0.45 -15.64
N LEU A 11 -12.51 0.36 -15.48
CA LEU A 11 -13.32 1.47 -14.98
C LEU A 11 -12.88 1.89 -13.56
N LYS A 12 -12.66 0.91 -12.67
CA LYS A 12 -12.18 1.17 -11.29
C LYS A 12 -10.81 1.82 -11.26
N ILE A 13 -9.93 1.49 -12.20
CA ILE A 13 -8.61 2.14 -12.32
C ILE A 13 -8.78 3.59 -12.76
N TRP A 14 -9.64 3.87 -13.75
CA TRP A 14 -9.92 5.23 -14.22
C TRP A 14 -10.54 6.12 -13.14
N GLU A 15 -11.47 5.61 -12.34
CA GLU A 15 -12.05 6.34 -11.20
C GLU A 15 -10.97 6.78 -10.20
N ARG A 16 -10.00 5.91 -9.91
CA ARG A 16 -8.88 6.23 -9.01
C ARG A 16 -7.97 7.31 -9.58
N ILE A 17 -7.67 7.23 -10.88
CA ILE A 17 -6.84 8.22 -11.57
C ILE A 17 -7.52 9.58 -11.57
N ILE A 18 -8.82 9.64 -11.91
CA ILE A 18 -9.60 10.88 -11.91
C ILE A 18 -9.66 11.50 -10.50
N GLY A 19 -9.92 10.69 -9.47
CA GLY A 19 -9.94 11.17 -8.08
C GLY A 19 -8.61 11.77 -7.62
N PHE A 20 -7.49 11.19 -8.05
CA PHE A 20 -6.15 11.74 -7.78
C PHE A 20 -5.95 13.10 -8.46
N TYR A 21 -6.26 13.22 -9.76
CA TYR A 21 -6.09 14.49 -10.49
C TYR A 21 -6.98 15.61 -9.93
N ILE A 22 -8.24 15.32 -9.58
CA ILE A 22 -9.12 16.31 -8.94
C ILE A 22 -8.51 16.82 -7.63
N SER A 23 -7.95 15.91 -6.82
CA SER A 23 -7.32 16.28 -5.54
C SER A 23 -6.10 17.18 -5.75
N VAL A 24 -5.27 16.89 -6.75
CA VAL A 24 -4.09 17.72 -7.11
C VAL A 24 -4.52 19.11 -7.62
N ILE A 25 -5.55 19.18 -8.46
CA ILE A 25 -6.08 20.45 -8.98
C ILE A 25 -6.61 21.33 -7.84
N LEU A 26 -7.37 20.74 -6.91
CA LEU A 26 -7.92 21.48 -5.76
C LEU A 26 -6.80 22.02 -4.84
N LEU A 27 -5.76 21.21 -4.59
CA LEU A 27 -4.57 21.65 -3.86
C LEU A 27 -3.86 22.83 -4.56
N PHE A 28 -3.72 22.75 -5.89
CA PHE A 28 -3.11 23.81 -6.67
C PHE A 28 -3.94 25.11 -6.65
N CYS A 29 -5.27 25.02 -6.79
CA CYS A 29 -6.17 26.17 -6.66
C CYS A 29 -6.10 26.80 -5.26
N ALA A 30 -6.07 25.99 -4.20
CA ALA A 30 -5.90 26.48 -2.84
C ALA A 30 -4.56 27.22 -2.66
N ALA A 31 -3.47 26.68 -3.23
CA ALA A 31 -2.18 27.35 -3.22
C ALA A 31 -2.23 28.70 -3.96
N ILE A 32 -2.84 28.78 -5.14
CA ILE A 32 -2.99 30.06 -5.86
C ILE A 32 -3.70 31.09 -4.99
N ILE A 33 -4.80 30.73 -4.33
CA ILE A 33 -5.56 31.64 -3.47
C ILE A 33 -4.72 32.11 -2.28
N LEU A 34 -3.91 31.22 -1.69
CA LEU A 34 -3.07 31.54 -0.53
C LEU A 34 -1.84 32.40 -0.90
N PHE A 35 -1.29 32.22 -2.10
CA PHE A 35 -0.06 32.89 -2.53
C PHE A 35 -0.30 34.13 -3.40
N HIS A 36 -1.52 34.38 -3.89
CA HIS A 36 -1.82 35.64 -4.56
C HIS A 36 -2.06 36.75 -3.53
N PRO A 37 -1.24 37.81 -3.50
CA PRO A 37 -1.57 38.99 -2.71
C PRO A 37 -2.92 39.55 -3.18
N PRO A 38 -3.72 40.14 -2.28
CA PRO A 38 -4.97 40.77 -2.66
C PRO A 38 -4.69 41.78 -3.76
N LEU A 39 -5.31 41.58 -4.92
CA LEU A 39 -5.27 42.54 -6.02
C LEU A 39 -5.91 43.83 -5.51
N SER A 40 -5.08 44.80 -5.14
CA SER A 40 -5.52 46.17 -4.88
C SER A 40 -6.09 46.72 -6.18
N LEU A 41 -7.41 46.63 -6.31
CA LEU A 41 -8.15 47.10 -7.46
C LEU A 41 -8.22 48.63 -7.34
N THR A 42 -7.21 49.31 -7.87
CA THR A 42 -7.20 50.77 -7.95
C THR A 42 -8.22 51.18 -9.01
N ILE A 43 -9.42 51.53 -8.57
CA ILE A 43 -10.44 52.11 -9.43
C ILE A 43 -9.96 53.53 -9.79
N THR A 44 -9.30 53.67 -10.93
CA THR A 44 -9.01 54.98 -11.50
C THR A 44 -10.30 55.54 -12.08
N GLU A 45 -10.95 56.42 -11.33
CA GLU A 45 -12.13 57.16 -11.77
C GLU A 45 -11.74 58.07 -12.94
N LYS A 46 -12.07 57.63 -14.16
CA LYS A 46 -11.87 58.39 -15.39
C LYS A 46 -13.03 59.36 -15.56
N ASN A 47 -13.04 60.44 -14.77
CA ASN A 47 -13.63 61.72 -15.13
C ASN A 47 -13.08 62.76 -14.17
N GLY A 48 -12.22 63.64 -14.70
CA GLY A 48 -11.50 64.64 -13.93
C GLY A 48 -12.46 65.55 -13.17
N THR A 49 -12.59 65.31 -11.86
CA THR A 49 -12.98 66.31 -10.89
C THR A 49 -12.22 66.00 -9.61
N VAL A 50 -11.21 66.81 -9.32
CA VAL A 50 -10.49 66.78 -8.04
C VAL A 50 -11.49 67.20 -6.96
N VAL A 51 -11.96 66.24 -6.16
CA VAL A 51 -12.68 66.53 -4.92
C VAL A 51 -11.74 66.25 -3.76
N SER A 52 -11.54 67.30 -2.99
CA SER A 52 -10.62 67.44 -1.87
C SER A 52 -10.66 66.28 -0.88
N THR A 53 -9.46 65.94 -0.41
CA THR A 53 -9.18 65.20 0.83
C THR A 53 -10.00 65.76 2.00
N ASN A 54 -11.07 65.07 2.36
CA ASN A 54 -11.63 65.17 3.71
C ASN A 54 -10.95 64.11 4.57
N THR A 55 -10.09 64.59 5.46
CA THR A 55 -9.69 63.93 6.69
C THR A 55 -10.96 63.55 7.46
N ILE A 56 -11.40 62.30 7.33
CA ILE A 56 -12.43 61.73 8.20
C ILE A 56 -11.69 61.19 9.42
N GLU A 57 -11.81 61.93 10.52
CA GLU A 57 -11.49 61.46 11.86
C GLU A 57 -12.24 60.17 12.17
N SER A 58 -11.46 59.14 12.51
CA SER A 58 -11.62 58.32 13.71
C SER A 58 -13.03 58.25 14.32
N SER A 59 -13.79 57.20 13.98
CA SER A 59 -14.69 56.56 14.98
C SER A 59 -15.16 55.14 14.65
N ASN A 60 -14.84 54.54 13.50
CA ASN A 60 -15.26 53.15 13.19
C ASN A 60 -14.10 52.17 12.96
N ALA A 61 -12.96 52.37 13.63
CA ALA A 61 -11.82 51.45 13.56
C ALA A 61 -12.03 50.12 14.32
N HIS A 62 -13.20 49.91 14.94
CA HIS A 62 -13.49 48.68 15.69
C HIS A 62 -14.20 47.60 14.87
N GLU A 63 -14.72 47.91 13.68
CA GLU A 63 -15.54 46.96 12.91
C GLU A 63 -14.80 46.26 11.77
N GLN A 64 -13.60 46.71 11.39
CA GLN A 64 -12.81 46.08 10.32
C GLN A 64 -11.82 45.00 10.79
N ILE A 65 -11.70 44.74 12.09
CA ILE A 65 -10.80 43.70 12.63
C ILE A 65 -11.52 42.35 12.78
N MET A 66 -12.86 42.29 12.72
CA MET A 66 -13.60 41.04 12.89
C MET A 66 -13.81 40.21 11.61
N THR A 67 -13.48 40.72 10.41
CA THR A 67 -13.68 39.96 9.16
C THR A 67 -12.47 39.13 8.73
N SER A 68 -11.25 39.47 9.17
CA SER A 68 -10.04 38.72 8.83
C SER A 68 -9.89 37.42 9.62
N SER A 69 -10.33 37.41 10.89
CA SER A 69 -10.25 36.23 11.77
C SER A 69 -11.13 35.06 11.29
N ASN A 70 -12.29 35.37 10.72
CA ASN A 70 -13.22 34.35 10.22
C ASN A 70 -12.71 33.69 8.92
N GLN A 71 -12.00 34.43 8.06
CA GLN A 71 -11.43 33.85 6.84
C GLN A 71 -10.33 32.82 7.13
N SER A 72 -9.42 33.11 8.07
CA SER A 72 -8.37 32.15 8.46
C SER A 72 -8.96 30.87 9.05
N THR A 73 -10.03 30.99 9.84
CA THR A 73 -10.71 29.84 10.45
C THR A 73 -11.36 28.93 9.40
N VAL A 74 -12.02 29.52 8.39
CA VAL A 74 -12.63 28.75 7.29
C VAL A 74 -11.57 28.01 6.46
N ILE A 75 -10.42 28.62 6.19
CA ILE A 75 -9.32 27.99 5.45
C ILE A 75 -8.75 26.79 6.21
N ILE A 76 -8.56 26.93 7.53
CA ILE A 76 -8.04 25.83 8.37
C ILE A 76 -9.04 24.66 8.39
N ILE A 77 -10.33 24.93 8.53
CA ILE A 77 -11.38 23.89 8.50
C ILE A 77 -11.37 23.14 7.16
N LEU A 78 -11.23 23.85 6.04
CA LEU A 78 -11.16 23.22 4.71
C LEU A 78 -9.91 22.36 4.52
N LEU A 79 -8.75 22.79 5.02
CA LEU A 79 -7.51 22.00 5.00
C LEU A 79 -7.65 20.73 5.85
N VAL A 80 -8.18 20.85 7.06
CA VAL A 80 -8.39 19.70 7.97
C VAL A 80 -9.40 18.72 7.37
N ALA A 81 -10.51 19.21 6.79
CA ALA A 81 -11.50 18.37 6.13
C ALA A 81 -10.90 17.63 4.90
N SER A 82 -10.05 18.29 4.11
CA SER A 82 -9.32 17.68 3.00
C SER A 82 -8.35 16.58 3.46
N CYS A 83 -7.58 16.84 4.52
CA CYS A 83 -6.68 15.84 5.11
C CYS A 83 -7.45 14.62 5.65
N ILE A 84 -8.58 14.84 6.33
CA ILE A 84 -9.44 13.75 6.82
C ILE A 84 -9.99 12.93 5.64
N PHE A 85 -10.47 13.59 4.58
CA PHE A 85 -10.99 12.90 3.38
C PHE A 85 -9.91 12.05 2.68
N MET A 86 -8.68 12.56 2.57
CA MET A 86 -7.54 11.78 2.05
C MET A 86 -7.23 10.58 2.94
N PHE A 87 -7.22 10.76 4.27
CA PHE A 87 -6.98 9.67 5.21
C PHE A 87 -8.05 8.58 5.12
N TYR A 88 -9.33 8.94 5.05
CA TYR A 88 -10.42 7.97 4.83
C TYR A 88 -10.39 7.33 3.44
N SER A 89 -9.93 8.03 2.40
CA SER A 89 -9.78 7.43 1.07
C SER A 89 -8.67 6.38 1.03
N ILE A 90 -7.59 6.60 1.81
CA ILE A 90 -6.47 5.67 1.93
C ILE A 90 -6.86 4.47 2.82
N HIS A 91 -7.59 4.69 3.92
CA HIS A 91 -7.90 3.65 4.91
C HIS A 91 -9.26 2.96 4.75
N GLY A 92 -10.24 3.62 4.13
CA GLY A 92 -11.62 3.12 3.93
C GLY A 92 -11.74 1.95 2.94
N LEU A 93 -10.67 1.60 2.23
CA LEU A 93 -10.63 0.50 1.26
C LEU A 93 -10.15 -0.84 1.85
N ARG A 94 -10.07 -0.98 3.19
CA ARG A 94 -9.81 -2.27 3.86
C ARG A 94 -11.04 -3.01 4.40
N PHE A 95 -12.25 -2.66 3.97
CA PHE A 95 -13.41 -3.56 4.12
C PHE A 95 -13.65 -4.33 2.82
N THR A 96 -12.85 -5.37 2.61
CA THR A 96 -13.35 -6.53 1.87
C THR A 96 -14.55 -7.06 2.66
N LYS A 97 -15.74 -6.85 2.10
CA LYS A 97 -16.95 -7.58 2.47
C LYS A 97 -16.65 -9.08 2.34
N VAL A 98 -16.31 -9.71 3.45
CA VAL A 98 -16.38 -11.17 3.58
C VAL A 98 -17.86 -11.49 3.62
N SER A 99 -18.40 -11.99 2.51
CA SER A 99 -19.72 -12.61 2.52
C SER A 99 -19.58 -13.95 3.25
N ILE A 100 -19.95 -13.98 4.52
CA ILE A 100 -20.24 -15.23 5.22
C ILE A 100 -21.57 -15.70 4.63
N ASN A 101 -21.51 -16.70 3.77
CA ASN A 101 -22.70 -17.39 3.31
C ASN A 101 -23.31 -18.13 4.51
N LYS A 102 -24.64 -18.08 4.67
CA LYS A 102 -25.36 -18.65 5.82
C LYS A 102 -25.41 -20.18 5.83
N ASP A 103 -24.87 -20.79 4.78
CA ASP A 103 -24.79 -22.24 4.64
C ASP A 103 -23.39 -22.65 5.06
N GLY A 104 -23.29 -23.22 6.26
CA GLY A 104 -22.04 -23.58 6.90
C GLY A 104 -21.11 -24.33 5.96
N VAL A 105 -19.91 -23.80 5.79
CA VAL A 105 -18.77 -24.56 5.27
C VAL A 105 -18.32 -25.47 6.40
N SER A 106 -18.93 -26.65 6.47
CA SER A 106 -18.24 -27.83 6.99
C SER A 106 -17.06 -28.09 6.06
N ALA A 107 -15.86 -27.74 6.53
CA ALA A 107 -14.65 -28.30 5.99
C ALA A 107 -14.57 -29.76 6.45
N GLU A 108 -15.38 -30.62 5.84
CA GLU A 108 -15.07 -32.04 5.77
C GLU A 108 -13.82 -32.16 4.90
N CYS A 109 -12.67 -32.25 5.57
CA CYS A 109 -11.45 -32.71 4.97
C CYS A 109 -11.68 -34.17 4.59
N ASN A 110 -12.16 -34.40 3.37
CA ASN A 110 -12.10 -35.72 2.75
C ASN A 110 -10.62 -36.03 2.51
N VAL A 111 -9.98 -36.61 3.52
CA VAL A 111 -8.76 -37.41 3.37
C VAL A 111 -9.15 -38.62 2.53
N SER A 112 -9.18 -38.41 1.22
CA SER A 112 -9.27 -39.47 0.24
C SER A 112 -7.96 -40.25 0.32
N HIS A 113 -8.00 -41.35 1.07
CA HIS A 113 -6.97 -42.37 1.08
C HIS A 113 -7.05 -43.16 -0.23
N ASN A 114 -6.74 -42.50 -1.35
CA ASN A 114 -6.56 -43.15 -2.63
C ASN A 114 -5.17 -43.78 -2.67
N SER A 115 -5.09 -44.95 -2.05
CA SER A 115 -4.11 -45.98 -2.38
C SER A 115 -4.37 -46.45 -3.81
N SER A 116 -3.75 -45.82 -4.80
CA SER A 116 -3.69 -46.37 -6.16
C SER A 116 -2.54 -45.78 -6.98
N LYS A 117 -1.51 -46.62 -7.10
CA LYS A 117 -0.78 -46.90 -8.33
C LYS A 117 0.04 -45.74 -8.92
N GLU A 118 1.28 -45.72 -8.43
CA GLU A 118 2.51 -45.27 -9.08
C GLU A 118 2.39 -45.09 -10.61
N PRO A 119 2.35 -43.83 -11.10
CA PRO A 119 2.67 -43.52 -12.47
C PRO A 119 4.14 -43.11 -12.59
N ALA A 120 4.81 -43.80 -13.50
CA ALA A 120 6.08 -43.50 -14.14
C ALA A 120 6.77 -42.18 -13.75
N SER A 121 7.99 -42.35 -13.22
CA SER A 121 9.12 -41.42 -13.15
C SER A 121 9.34 -40.63 -14.45
N GLY A 122 8.46 -39.68 -14.73
CA GLY A 122 8.59 -38.69 -15.80
C GLY A 122 8.92 -37.35 -15.17
N LYS A 123 10.19 -36.92 -15.30
CA LYS A 123 10.73 -35.58 -15.02
C LYS A 123 9.73 -34.62 -14.38
N GLN A 124 9.57 -34.70 -13.07
CA GLN A 124 9.04 -33.58 -12.29
C GLN A 124 10.10 -32.49 -12.39
N GLU A 125 9.98 -31.67 -13.44
CA GLU A 125 10.81 -30.49 -13.63
C GLU A 125 10.71 -29.68 -12.34
N ASN A 126 11.86 -29.48 -11.69
CA ASN A 126 11.95 -28.99 -10.32
C ASN A 126 11.24 -27.63 -10.25
N GLU A 127 10.02 -27.59 -9.70
CA GLU A 127 9.18 -26.39 -9.68
C GLU A 127 9.91 -25.20 -9.02
N TYR A 128 10.87 -25.51 -8.14
CA TYR A 128 11.82 -24.58 -7.57
C TYR A 128 12.65 -23.81 -8.62
N GLN A 129 13.15 -24.51 -9.64
CA GLN A 129 13.96 -23.94 -10.72
C GLN A 129 13.15 -22.99 -11.61
N ASN A 130 11.82 -23.17 -11.66
CA ASN A 130 10.90 -22.28 -12.36
C ASN A 130 10.60 -20.98 -11.60
N LYS A 131 10.99 -20.87 -10.32
CA LYS A 131 10.88 -19.62 -9.56
C LYS A 131 11.96 -18.64 -10.04
N THR A 132 11.68 -17.34 -9.99
CA THR A 132 12.64 -16.29 -10.32
C THR A 132 13.80 -16.24 -9.33
N PHE A 133 14.91 -15.63 -9.72
CA PHE A 133 16.09 -15.46 -8.84
C PHE A 133 15.72 -14.87 -7.47
N PHE A 134 14.88 -13.82 -7.42
CA PHE A 134 14.50 -13.18 -6.16
C PHE A 134 13.54 -14.04 -5.32
N GLU A 135 12.62 -14.78 -5.94
CA GLU A 135 11.75 -15.73 -5.22
C GLU A 135 12.59 -16.83 -4.57
N ARG A 136 13.53 -17.42 -5.32
CA ARG A 136 14.48 -18.41 -4.80
C ARG A 136 15.33 -17.84 -3.67
N LYS A 137 15.88 -16.62 -3.85
CA LYS A 137 16.66 -15.92 -2.82
C LYS A 137 15.89 -15.73 -1.51
N ILE A 138 14.60 -15.38 -1.59
CA ILE A 138 13.72 -15.25 -0.41
C ILE A 138 13.49 -16.61 0.25
N LEU A 139 13.11 -17.63 -0.52
CA LEU A 139 12.84 -18.98 -0.02
C LEU A 139 14.09 -19.60 0.62
N ASN A 140 15.24 -19.50 -0.04
CA ASN A 140 16.54 -19.91 0.47
C ASN A 140 16.89 -19.20 1.78
N THR A 141 16.64 -17.89 1.85
CA THR A 141 16.85 -17.12 3.08
C THR A 141 15.99 -17.69 4.21
N LEU A 142 14.67 -17.74 4.04
CA LEU A 142 13.77 -18.26 5.07
C LEU A 142 14.15 -19.68 5.50
N TRP A 143 14.39 -20.56 4.53
CA TRP A 143 14.70 -21.96 4.75
C TRP A 143 15.99 -22.15 5.55
N ARG A 144 17.08 -21.48 5.13
CA ARG A 144 18.38 -21.55 5.81
C ARG A 144 18.28 -21.14 7.27
N TYR A 145 17.52 -20.10 7.57
CA TYR A 145 17.37 -19.63 8.94
C TYR A 145 16.38 -20.48 9.75
N GLN A 146 15.31 -20.99 9.13
CA GLN A 146 14.38 -21.96 9.75
C GLN A 146 15.14 -23.21 10.21
N GLN A 147 16.00 -23.77 9.36
CA GLN A 147 16.79 -24.96 9.72
C GLN A 147 17.80 -24.69 10.84
N ARG A 148 18.33 -23.47 10.94
CA ARG A 148 19.43 -23.15 11.84
C ARG A 148 18.99 -22.72 13.24
N TYR A 149 17.85 -22.05 13.36
CA TYR A 149 17.54 -21.29 14.58
C TYR A 149 16.22 -21.62 15.25
N THR A 150 15.46 -22.55 14.70
CA THR A 150 14.04 -22.62 15.02
C THR A 150 13.67 -24.01 15.50
N SER A 151 13.02 -24.08 16.66
CA SER A 151 12.37 -25.32 17.10
C SER A 151 11.24 -25.70 16.13
N PRO A 152 10.80 -26.97 16.10
CA PRO A 152 9.73 -27.41 15.20
C PRO A 152 8.44 -26.57 15.29
N ASP A 153 8.19 -25.94 16.45
CA ASP A 153 6.99 -25.14 16.71
C ASP A 153 7.16 -23.63 16.45
N GLU A 154 8.38 -23.19 16.13
CA GLU A 154 8.66 -21.79 15.83
C GLU A 154 8.79 -21.60 14.31
N HIS A 155 8.52 -20.38 13.86
CA HIS A 155 8.66 -19.98 12.47
C HIS A 155 9.62 -18.81 12.39
N TRP A 156 10.69 -18.96 11.62
CA TRP A 156 11.64 -17.89 11.42
C TRP A 156 11.06 -16.85 10.45
N THR A 157 11.18 -15.59 10.82
CA THR A 157 10.58 -14.46 10.11
C THR A 157 11.66 -13.48 9.64
N PHE A 158 11.41 -12.80 8.52
CA PHE A 158 12.19 -11.64 8.15
C PHE A 158 11.46 -10.59 7.32
N THR A 159 12.06 -9.41 7.25
CA THR A 159 11.67 -8.34 6.35
C THR A 159 12.90 -7.67 5.75
N LEU A 160 12.75 -7.04 4.59
CA LEU A 160 13.78 -6.26 3.94
C LEU A 160 13.38 -4.79 4.00
N TYR A 161 14.28 -3.90 4.43
CA TYR A 161 13.96 -2.48 4.51
C TYR A 161 13.82 -1.81 3.14
N ASN A 162 12.98 -0.77 3.08
CA ASN A 162 12.73 0.02 1.87
C ASN A 162 13.97 0.72 1.30
N SER A 163 14.99 0.96 2.12
CA SER A 163 16.28 1.54 1.70
C SER A 163 17.18 0.54 0.98
N HIS A 164 16.87 -0.76 0.99
CA HIS A 164 17.70 -1.77 0.36
C HIS A 164 17.60 -1.68 -1.18
N PRO A 165 18.71 -1.74 -1.93
CA PRO A 165 18.68 -1.61 -3.40
C PRO A 165 17.76 -2.61 -4.11
N GLU A 166 17.61 -3.81 -3.53
CA GLU A 166 16.76 -4.88 -4.07
C GLU A 166 15.30 -4.82 -3.59
N TYR A 167 14.89 -3.82 -2.79
CA TYR A 167 13.57 -3.80 -2.14
C TYR A 167 12.40 -3.89 -3.14
N ALA A 168 12.49 -3.22 -4.28
CA ALA A 168 11.44 -3.28 -5.30
C ALA A 168 11.26 -4.71 -5.86
N ASN A 169 12.37 -5.41 -6.14
CA ASN A 169 12.35 -6.79 -6.63
C ASN A 169 11.88 -7.75 -5.54
N PHE A 170 12.30 -7.52 -4.30
CA PHE A 170 11.83 -8.26 -3.13
C PHE A 170 10.31 -8.16 -2.95
N GLN A 171 9.74 -6.95 -3.02
CA GLN A 171 8.29 -6.73 -2.89
C GLN A 171 7.48 -7.44 -3.97
N TRP A 172 7.97 -7.45 -5.20
CA TRP A 172 7.30 -8.17 -6.28
C TRP A 172 7.38 -9.69 -6.09
N ALA A 173 8.56 -10.21 -5.73
CA ALA A 173 8.78 -11.64 -5.51
C ALA A 173 8.00 -12.17 -4.29
N ILE A 174 8.02 -11.45 -3.16
CA ILE A 174 7.30 -11.86 -1.94
C ILE A 174 5.79 -11.92 -2.16
N THR A 175 5.25 -11.00 -2.97
CA THR A 175 3.82 -10.98 -3.33
C THR A 175 3.42 -12.27 -4.05
N LYS A 176 4.22 -12.71 -5.03
CA LYS A 176 3.98 -13.97 -5.75
C LYS A 176 4.10 -15.21 -4.87
N LEU A 177 5.04 -15.21 -3.93
CA LEU A 177 5.19 -16.31 -2.97
C LEU A 177 3.99 -16.39 -2.02
N ILE A 178 3.40 -15.25 -1.64
CA ILE A 178 2.16 -15.19 -0.86
C ILE A 178 0.97 -15.69 -1.68
N GLU A 179 0.84 -15.27 -2.94
CA GLU A 179 -0.20 -15.77 -3.85
C GLU A 179 -0.11 -17.28 -4.05
N SER A 180 1.12 -17.82 -4.09
CA SER A 180 1.41 -19.25 -4.17
C SER A 180 1.30 -19.97 -2.82
N LYS A 181 0.95 -19.27 -1.74
CA LYS A 181 0.83 -19.78 -0.36
C LYS A 181 2.10 -20.40 0.21
N LEU A 182 3.28 -20.11 -0.33
CA LEU A 182 4.56 -20.61 0.19
C LEU A 182 5.08 -19.75 1.34
N VAL A 183 4.65 -18.50 1.39
CA VAL A 183 5.04 -17.51 2.41
C VAL A 183 3.78 -16.83 2.93
N TYR A 184 3.75 -16.47 4.21
CA TYR A 184 2.72 -15.62 4.80
C TYR A 184 3.34 -14.35 5.41
N PHE A 185 2.51 -13.31 5.52
CA PHE A 185 2.87 -12.05 6.16
C PHE A 185 2.20 -11.94 7.54
N ASP A 186 3.00 -11.87 8.60
CA ASP A 186 2.50 -11.62 9.95
C ASP A 186 2.30 -10.11 10.15
N ARG A 187 1.04 -9.70 10.31
CA ARG A 187 0.67 -8.29 10.48
C ARG A 187 1.12 -7.69 11.81
N SER A 188 1.38 -8.51 12.82
CA SER A 188 1.78 -8.03 14.15
C SER A 188 3.27 -7.66 14.21
N THR A 189 4.10 -8.39 13.48
CA THR A 189 5.56 -8.18 13.42
C THR A 189 6.00 -7.49 12.13
N GLU A 190 5.10 -7.38 11.15
CA GLU A 190 5.37 -6.87 9.80
C GLU A 190 6.50 -7.65 9.10
N GLN A 191 6.53 -8.96 9.32
CA GLN A 191 7.55 -9.86 8.78
C GLN A 191 6.92 -11.01 8.01
N TYR A 192 7.74 -11.64 7.16
CA TYR A 192 7.36 -12.76 6.31
C TYR A 192 7.96 -14.05 6.83
N SER A 193 7.22 -15.16 6.74
CA SER A 193 7.69 -16.49 7.10
C SER A 193 7.14 -17.57 6.19
N LEU A 194 7.79 -18.74 6.16
CA LEU A 194 7.30 -19.90 5.42
C LEU A 194 6.00 -20.41 6.04
N THR A 195 5.06 -20.78 5.18
CA THR A 195 3.91 -21.59 5.57
C THR A 195 4.33 -23.06 5.70
N TYR A 196 3.42 -23.93 6.18
CA TYR A 196 3.63 -25.38 6.13
C TYR A 196 3.87 -25.87 4.70
N ASP A 197 3.06 -25.40 3.73
CA ASP A 197 3.23 -25.72 2.30
C ASP A 197 4.61 -25.25 1.79
N GLY A 198 5.08 -24.08 2.25
CA GLY A 198 6.40 -23.55 1.93
C GLY A 198 7.55 -24.41 2.47
N ILE A 199 7.42 -24.94 3.69
CA ILE A 199 8.39 -25.86 4.28
C ILE A 199 8.44 -27.15 3.48
N GLU A 200 7.29 -27.79 3.23
CA GLU A 200 7.22 -29.04 2.46
C GLU A 200 7.76 -28.85 1.03
N PHE A 201 7.47 -27.69 0.42
CA PHE A 201 8.02 -27.31 -0.88
C PHE A 201 9.54 -27.27 -0.86
N MET A 202 10.15 -26.65 0.16
CA MET A 202 11.61 -26.55 0.28
C MET A 202 12.28 -27.89 0.60
N GLU A 203 11.62 -28.75 1.38
CA GLU A 203 12.08 -30.12 1.65
C GLU A 203 12.10 -30.97 0.39
N LYS A 204 11.02 -30.92 -0.41
CA LYS A 204 10.91 -31.63 -1.69
C LYS A 204 11.91 -31.14 -2.72
N ALA A 205 12.15 -29.83 -2.76
CA ALA A 205 13.14 -29.22 -3.64
C ALA A 205 14.58 -29.67 -3.32
N LYS A 206 14.80 -30.37 -2.19
CA LYS A 206 16.12 -30.76 -1.65
C LYS A 206 17.10 -29.60 -1.73
N ALA A 207 16.60 -28.40 -1.39
CA ALA A 207 17.19 -27.11 -1.74
C ALA A 207 18.71 -27.22 -1.85
N GLU A 208 19.18 -27.29 -3.10
CA GLU A 208 20.60 -27.37 -3.39
C GLU A 208 21.29 -26.23 -2.62
N PRO A 209 22.49 -26.47 -2.05
CA PRO A 209 23.16 -25.46 -1.25
C PRO A 209 23.26 -24.19 -2.08
N ALA A 210 22.47 -23.19 -1.69
CA ALA A 210 22.31 -21.99 -2.51
C ALA A 210 23.68 -21.34 -2.73
N GLU A 211 23.94 -20.91 -3.96
CA GLU A 211 25.21 -20.31 -4.31
C GLU A 211 25.46 -19.02 -3.48
N GLU A 212 26.73 -18.66 -3.32
CA GLU A 212 27.12 -17.48 -2.56
C GLU A 212 26.51 -16.22 -3.19
N GLY A 213 25.62 -15.53 -2.45
CA GLY A 213 24.82 -14.40 -2.96
C GLY A 213 23.31 -14.67 -3.06
N GLU A 214 22.87 -15.91 -2.90
CA GLU A 214 21.44 -16.30 -2.91
C GLU A 214 20.75 -16.14 -1.54
N PHE A 215 21.31 -15.34 -0.64
CA PHE A 215 20.72 -15.04 0.66
C PHE A 215 20.79 -13.55 0.97
N TYR A 216 19.86 -13.06 1.77
CA TYR A 216 19.97 -11.73 2.37
C TYR A 216 20.85 -11.81 3.63
N PRO A 217 21.99 -11.08 3.71
CA PRO A 217 22.92 -11.18 4.83
C PRO A 217 22.51 -10.33 6.05
N PHE A 218 21.79 -9.23 5.83
CA PHE A 218 21.41 -8.28 6.88
C PHE A 218 19.91 -8.39 7.13
N ILE A 219 19.56 -9.10 8.19
CA ILE A 219 18.19 -9.41 8.50
C ILE A 219 17.86 -9.00 9.93
N VAL A 220 16.79 -8.23 10.07
CA VAL A 220 16.22 -7.87 11.37
C VAL A 220 15.42 -9.06 11.85
N LYS A 221 15.94 -9.74 12.87
CA LYS A 221 15.24 -10.84 13.51
C LYS A 221 14.18 -10.27 14.47
N GLY A 222 12.91 -10.62 14.24
CA GLY A 222 11.88 -10.55 15.28
C GLY A 222 11.72 -11.96 15.84
N TYR A 223 12.12 -12.20 17.09
CA TYR A 223 11.74 -13.44 17.77
C TYR A 223 10.29 -13.31 18.23
N ARG A 224 9.51 -14.38 18.10
CA ARG A 224 8.24 -14.55 18.80
C ARG A 224 8.42 -15.56 19.92
#